data_AF-A0A1S6JI96-F1
#
_entry.id   AF-A0A1S6JI96-F1
#
_cell.length_a   1.000
_cell.length_b   1.000
_cell.length_c   1.000
_cell.angle_alpha   90.00
_cell.angle_beta   90.00
_cell.angle_gamma   90.00
#
_symmetry.space_group_name_H-M   'P 1'
#
loop_
_entity.id
_entity.type
_entity.pdbx_description
1 polymer ?
#
loop_
_entity_poly.entity_id
_entity_poly.type
_entity_poly.pdbx_seq_one_letter_code
_entity_poly.pdbx_strand_id
1 'polypeptide(L)'
;MRIRITTAAVTAVLAVSLVGCSSDDDTDSKADTAPSTAAATSSSAAAAPSSAPAASNTADSRETSEADKVVLPEPTGDERTAVLAAIKDVNPKLVQDEDKAIEKARYQCVNLDGGVSDTVDSALELFSYGGVMLTDDDARHLNTGLRNTLCPEA
;
A
#
# COMPACT_ATOMS: atom_id res chain seq x y z
N MET A 1 16.55 30.74 26.55
CA MET A 1 16.23 30.11 27.85
C MET A 1 15.89 28.65 27.59
N ARG A 2 16.59 27.73 28.24
CA ARG A 2 16.43 26.28 28.07
C ARG A 2 15.43 25.80 29.11
N ILE A 3 14.24 25.38 28.68
CA ILE A 3 13.24 24.81 29.59
C ILE A 3 13.42 23.29 29.56
N ARG A 4 13.98 22.76 30.65
CA ARG A 4 14.06 21.32 30.91
C ARG A 4 12.73 20.89 31.51
N ILE A 5 11.99 20.01 30.84
CA ILE A 5 10.79 19.39 31.40
C ILE A 5 11.12 17.93 31.70
N THR A 6 11.20 17.64 32.98
CA THR A 6 11.37 16.31 33.59
C THR A 6 10.11 15.96 34.34
N THR A 7 9.36 14.96 33.89
CA THR A 7 8.30 14.23 34.63
C THR A 7 7.75 13.16 33.69
N ALA A 8 7.34 11.95 34.06
CA ALA A 8 7.57 11.02 35.16
C ALA A 8 6.85 9.73 34.66
N ALA A 9 7.44 8.56 34.87
CA ALA A 9 6.91 7.28 34.41
C ALA A 9 5.61 6.90 35.12
N VAL A 10 4.64 6.33 34.38
CA VAL A 10 3.57 5.49 34.92
C VAL A 10 3.41 4.27 34.03
N THR A 11 3.93 3.14 34.52
CA THR A 11 3.66 1.79 34.04
C THR A 11 2.32 1.29 34.56
N ALA A 12 1.45 0.81 33.68
CA ALA A 12 0.34 -0.06 34.06
C ALA A 12 0.25 -1.21 33.03
N VAL A 13 0.69 -2.39 33.47
CA VAL A 13 0.52 -3.68 32.79
C VAL A 13 -0.83 -4.24 33.21
N LEU A 14 -1.70 -4.54 32.24
CA LEU A 14 -2.87 -5.39 32.45
C LEU A 14 -2.83 -6.53 31.43
N ALA A 15 -2.42 -7.70 31.92
CA ALA A 15 -2.59 -8.98 31.26
C ALA A 15 -4.07 -9.40 31.36
N VAL A 16 -4.68 -9.78 30.24
CA VAL A 16 -5.94 -10.52 30.23
C VAL A 16 -5.70 -11.86 29.55
N SER A 17 -6.10 -12.89 30.28
CA SER A 17 -5.93 -14.32 30.08
C SER A 17 -6.74 -14.90 28.92
N LEU A 18 -6.16 -15.95 28.34
CA LEU A 18 -6.73 -16.84 27.33
C LEU A 18 -8.06 -17.46 27.79
N VAL A 19 -9.06 -17.46 26.90
CA VAL A 19 -10.15 -18.45 26.91
C VAL A 19 -9.83 -19.47 25.82
N GLY A 20 -9.48 -20.67 26.26
CA GLY A 20 -9.55 -21.89 25.46
C GLY A 20 -10.79 -22.69 25.85
N CYS A 21 -11.50 -23.21 24.84
CA CYS A 21 -12.46 -24.33 24.83
C CYS A 21 -13.14 -24.29 23.45
N SER A 22 -13.36 -25.37 22.70
CA SER A 22 -13.04 -26.78 22.86
C SER A 22 -13.27 -27.47 21.50
N SER A 23 -12.63 -28.64 21.36
CA SER A 23 -12.48 -29.53 20.21
C SER A 23 -13.73 -30.24 19.66
N ASP A 24 -13.46 -30.96 18.55
CA ASP A 24 -14.10 -32.13 17.92
C ASP A 24 -14.98 -31.83 16.69
N ASP A 25 -14.47 -32.06 15.47
CA ASP A 25 -14.28 -33.32 14.69
C ASP A 25 -15.55 -33.62 13.88
N ASP A 26 -15.45 -33.63 12.54
CA ASP A 26 -16.05 -34.69 11.74
C ASP A 26 -15.58 -34.62 10.29
N THR A 27 -15.19 -35.79 9.83
CA THR A 27 -14.63 -36.12 8.54
C THR A 27 -15.78 -36.52 7.61
N ASP A 28 -15.84 -36.03 6.37
CA ASP A 28 -16.46 -36.83 5.30
C ASP A 28 -15.72 -36.62 3.99
N SER A 29 -14.81 -37.54 3.73
CA SER A 29 -14.34 -37.87 2.39
C SER A 29 -15.42 -38.69 1.71
N LYS A 30 -15.95 -38.22 0.57
CA LYS A 30 -16.67 -39.08 -0.36
C LYS A 30 -16.03 -39.04 -1.75
N ALA A 31 -15.72 -40.24 -2.19
CA ALA A 31 -14.94 -40.60 -3.35
C ALA A 31 -15.74 -40.58 -4.67
N ASP A 32 -14.94 -40.69 -5.74
CA ASP A 32 -15.22 -41.34 -7.01
C ASP A 32 -16.24 -40.73 -7.97
N THR A 33 -15.78 -40.38 -9.18
CA THR A 33 -15.99 -41.20 -10.39
C THR A 33 -15.33 -40.51 -11.61
N ALA A 34 -14.31 -41.15 -12.19
CA ALA A 34 -13.83 -40.94 -13.58
C ALA A 34 -14.61 -41.87 -14.54
N PRO A 35 -14.37 -41.98 -15.88
CA PRO A 35 -13.38 -41.32 -16.75
C PRO A 35 -13.91 -40.94 -18.17
N SER A 36 -12.95 -40.57 -19.05
CA SER A 36 -12.82 -41.01 -20.47
C SER A 36 -12.98 -39.99 -21.61
N THR A 37 -11.82 -39.69 -22.24
CA THR A 37 -11.49 -39.70 -23.71
C THR A 37 -12.30 -38.81 -24.68
N ALA A 38 -11.78 -38.16 -25.72
CA ALA A 38 -10.57 -38.31 -26.54
C ALA A 38 -10.29 -36.95 -27.25
N ALA A 39 -9.04 -36.51 -27.37
CA ALA A 39 -8.19 -36.52 -28.57
C ALA A 39 -8.69 -35.72 -29.80
N ALA A 40 -7.95 -34.66 -30.15
CA ALA A 40 -7.56 -34.30 -31.54
C ALA A 40 -6.29 -33.43 -31.47
N THR A 41 -5.09 -33.97 -31.73
CA THR A 41 -4.42 -34.10 -33.04
C THR A 41 -3.65 -32.84 -33.47
N SER A 42 -2.33 -32.92 -33.31
CA SER A 42 -1.21 -32.47 -34.18
C SER A 42 -1.32 -31.19 -35.03
N SER A 43 -0.31 -30.32 -34.97
CA SER A 43 0.79 -30.32 -35.98
C SER A 43 1.89 -29.30 -35.69
N SER A 44 3.13 -29.71 -35.95
CA SER A 44 4.39 -28.94 -35.92
C SER A 44 4.56 -27.97 -37.09
N ALA A 45 5.31 -26.88 -36.87
CA ALA A 45 6.40 -26.32 -37.72
C ALA A 45 6.77 -24.91 -37.19
N ALA A 46 7.92 -24.67 -36.56
CA ALA A 46 9.27 -24.48 -37.10
C ALA A 46 9.62 -23.02 -37.51
N ALA A 47 10.60 -22.46 -36.76
CA ALA A 47 11.63 -21.47 -37.12
C ALA A 47 11.25 -20.00 -37.44
N ALA A 48 11.70 -19.04 -36.62
CA ALA A 48 13.01 -18.36 -36.74
C ALA A 48 13.11 -17.18 -35.72
N PRO A 49 14.29 -16.86 -35.14
CA PRO A 49 14.48 -15.70 -34.29
C PRO A 49 14.86 -14.47 -35.12
N SER A 50 14.18 -13.34 -34.92
CA SER A 50 14.65 -12.06 -35.45
C SER A 50 14.51 -10.98 -34.38
N SER A 51 15.67 -10.55 -33.90
CA SER A 51 15.84 -9.44 -32.98
C SER A 51 15.49 -8.11 -33.67
N ALA A 52 14.55 -7.37 -33.08
CA ALA A 52 14.47 -5.92 -33.17
C ALA A 52 13.81 -5.41 -31.87
N PRO A 53 14.34 -4.36 -31.20
CA PRO A 53 13.72 -3.81 -30.01
C PRO A 53 12.49 -3.01 -30.45
N ALA A 54 11.30 -3.58 -30.28
CA ALA A 54 10.08 -2.80 -30.32
C ALA A 54 10.09 -1.90 -29.08
N ALA A 55 10.26 -0.59 -29.31
CA ALA A 55 9.90 0.42 -28.36
C ALA A 55 8.44 0.18 -27.92
N SER A 56 8.26 -0.35 -26.71
CA SER A 56 6.94 -0.47 -26.09
C SER A 56 6.46 0.89 -25.65
N ASN A 57 6.00 1.71 -26.61
CA ASN A 57 4.96 2.67 -26.35
C ASN A 57 3.63 1.91 -26.37
N THR A 58 3.37 1.14 -25.32
CA THR A 58 2.02 0.63 -25.06
C THR A 58 1.28 1.71 -24.30
N ALA A 59 0.80 2.70 -25.06
CA ALA A 59 -0.42 3.38 -24.69
C ALA A 59 -1.59 2.50 -25.15
N ASP A 60 -2.65 2.51 -24.34
CA ASP A 60 -3.99 1.94 -24.56
C ASP A 60 -4.29 0.62 -23.84
N SER A 61 -4.86 0.75 -22.64
CA SER A 61 -6.13 0.09 -22.29
C SER A 61 -6.77 0.77 -21.08
N ARG A 62 -7.98 1.27 -21.35
CA ARG A 62 -8.95 1.89 -20.44
C ARG A 62 -9.10 1.18 -19.09
N GLU A 63 -8.87 1.92 -18.02
CA GLU A 63 -9.86 2.19 -16.97
C GLU A 63 -9.57 3.60 -16.45
N THR A 64 -10.44 4.57 -16.72
CA THR A 64 -10.48 5.80 -15.91
C THR A 64 -11.09 5.45 -14.55
N SER A 65 -10.38 4.61 -13.80
CA SER A 65 -10.46 4.57 -12.35
C SER A 65 -9.73 5.80 -11.82
N GLU A 66 -9.98 6.20 -10.58
CA GLU A 66 -9.48 7.45 -9.98
C GLU A 66 -7.95 7.69 -10.12
N ALA A 67 -7.20 6.66 -10.53
CA ALA A 67 -5.78 6.67 -10.93
C ALA A 67 -5.37 7.73 -11.97
N ASP A 68 -6.30 8.24 -12.80
CA ASP A 68 -5.99 9.33 -13.76
C ASP A 68 -5.71 10.69 -13.06
N LYS A 69 -5.95 10.80 -11.75
CA LYS A 69 -5.68 12.02 -10.97
C LYS A 69 -4.28 12.06 -10.35
N VAL A 70 -3.49 10.99 -10.44
CA VAL A 70 -2.14 10.97 -9.87
C VAL A 70 -1.10 11.33 -10.91
N VAL A 71 -0.90 12.64 -11.09
CA VAL A 71 0.05 13.21 -12.06
C VAL A 71 1.51 12.91 -11.72
N LEU A 72 1.84 12.64 -10.44
CA LEU A 72 3.22 12.31 -10.03
C LEU A 72 3.62 10.91 -10.52
N PRO A 73 4.82 10.69 -11.07
CA PRO A 73 5.32 9.35 -11.34
C PRO A 73 5.38 8.51 -10.07
N GLU A 74 5.30 7.18 -10.20
CA GLU A 74 5.47 6.31 -9.03
C GLU A 74 6.94 6.32 -8.59
N PRO A 75 7.24 6.56 -7.30
CA PRO A 75 8.60 6.51 -6.80
C PRO A 75 9.15 5.08 -6.92
N THR A 76 10.43 4.94 -7.27
CA THR A 76 11.11 3.64 -7.39
C THR A 76 12.42 3.64 -6.61
N GLY A 77 12.97 2.46 -6.33
CA GLY A 77 14.27 2.30 -5.67
C GLY A 77 14.36 3.02 -4.31
N ASP A 78 15.37 3.89 -4.16
CA ASP A 78 15.64 4.62 -2.93
C ASP A 78 14.51 5.58 -2.55
N GLU A 79 13.86 6.20 -3.54
CA GLU A 79 12.76 7.13 -3.30
C GLU A 79 11.54 6.40 -2.74
N ARG A 80 11.19 5.24 -3.31
CA ARG A 80 10.12 4.37 -2.79
C ARG A 80 10.41 3.97 -1.35
N THR A 81 11.67 3.61 -1.07
CA THR A 81 12.10 3.23 0.28
C THR A 81 11.99 4.38 1.26
N ALA A 82 12.37 5.60 0.85
CA ALA A 82 12.27 6.80 1.68
C ALA A 82 10.81 7.15 2.01
N VAL A 83 9.91 7.06 1.02
CA VAL A 83 8.48 7.30 1.22
C VAL A 83 7.87 6.27 2.17
N LEU A 84 8.14 4.98 1.95
CA LEU A 84 7.66 3.93 2.86
C LEU A 84 8.22 4.10 4.28
N ALA A 85 9.48 4.53 4.42
CA ALA A 85 10.06 4.83 5.72
C ALA A 85 9.35 5.99 6.42
N ALA A 86 9.03 7.07 5.69
CA ALA A 86 8.28 8.20 6.23
C ALA A 86 6.86 7.82 6.66
N ILE A 87 6.15 7.03 5.85
CA ILE A 87 4.80 6.55 6.19
C ILE A 87 4.85 5.61 7.42
N LYS A 88 5.86 4.74 7.47
CA LYS A 88 6.05 3.77 8.56
C LYS A 88 6.39 4.43 9.89
N ASP A 89 7.10 5.56 9.87
CA ASP A 89 7.46 6.33 11.07
C ASP A 89 6.21 6.89 11.78
N VAL A 90 5.20 7.30 10.99
CA VAL A 90 3.91 7.74 11.51
C VAL A 90 3.11 6.56 12.04
N ASN A 91 2.89 5.56 11.18
CA ASN A 91 2.17 4.36 11.59
C ASN A 91 2.60 3.15 10.75
N PRO A 92 3.22 2.13 11.36
CA PRO A 92 3.73 0.98 10.62
C PRO A 92 2.63 0.11 10.02
N LYS A 93 1.36 0.29 10.42
CA LYS A 93 0.24 -0.45 9.82
C LYS A 93 -0.15 0.06 8.44
N LEU A 94 0.23 1.29 8.08
CA LEU A 94 -0.08 1.88 6.79
C LEU A 94 0.73 1.21 5.67
N VAL A 95 1.96 0.79 5.96
CA VAL A 95 2.83 0.09 5.00
C VAL A 95 2.59 -1.42 4.92
N GLN A 96 1.49 -1.94 5.48
CA GLN A 96 1.11 -3.35 5.27
C GLN A 96 0.80 -3.65 3.79
N ASP A 97 0.29 -2.65 3.08
CA ASP A 97 0.07 -2.65 1.64
C ASP A 97 0.93 -1.51 1.08
N GLU A 98 2.20 -1.82 0.78
CA GLU A 98 3.19 -0.82 0.36
C GLU A 98 2.77 -0.09 -0.92
N ASP A 99 2.21 -0.82 -1.89
CA ASP A 99 1.77 -0.23 -3.15
C ASP A 99 0.60 0.73 -2.92
N LYS A 100 -0.39 0.35 -2.09
CA LYS A 100 -1.45 1.29 -1.69
C LYS A 100 -0.91 2.48 -0.90
N ALA A 101 0.06 2.28 -0.01
CA ALA A 101 0.67 3.36 0.74
C ALA A 101 1.35 4.39 -0.18
N ILE A 102 2.09 3.92 -1.19
CA ILE A 102 2.71 4.76 -2.23
C ILE A 102 1.64 5.46 -3.07
N GLU A 103 0.60 4.76 -3.48
CA GLU A 103 -0.50 5.35 -4.25
C GLU A 103 -1.15 6.51 -3.48
N LYS A 104 -1.54 6.29 -2.21
CA LYS A 104 -2.12 7.30 -1.33
C LYS A 104 -1.16 8.47 -1.07
N ALA A 105 0.14 8.19 -0.92
CA ALA A 105 1.15 9.23 -0.77
C ALA A 105 1.23 10.14 -2.00
N ARG A 106 1.17 9.58 -3.21
CA ARG A 106 1.16 10.37 -4.45
C ARG A 106 -0.10 11.24 -4.55
N TYR A 107 -1.28 10.72 -4.20
CA TYR A 107 -2.50 11.55 -4.13
C TYR A 107 -2.37 12.69 -3.12
N GLN A 108 -1.85 12.39 -1.93
CA GLN A 108 -1.69 13.41 -0.90
C GLN A 108 -0.70 14.49 -1.32
N CYS A 109 0.37 14.14 -2.05
CA CYS A 109 1.28 15.11 -2.62
C CYS A 109 0.60 16.06 -3.62
N VAL A 110 -0.29 15.56 -4.47
CA VAL A 110 -1.09 16.42 -5.36
C VAL A 110 -1.96 17.39 -4.56
N ASN A 111 -2.53 16.96 -3.44
CA ASN A 111 -3.31 17.84 -2.54
C ASN A 111 -2.42 18.91 -1.90
N LEU A 112 -1.24 18.51 -1.41
CA LEU A 112 -0.26 19.41 -0.80
C LEU A 112 0.21 20.49 -1.78
N ASP A 113 0.55 20.13 -3.02
CA ASP A 113 0.95 21.08 -4.07
C ASP A 113 -0.22 21.91 -4.62
N GLY A 114 -1.43 21.36 -4.58
CA GLY A 114 -2.66 22.05 -5.01
C GLY A 114 -3.10 23.20 -4.10
N GLY A 115 -2.42 23.41 -2.96
CA GLY A 115 -2.71 24.50 -2.03
C GLY A 115 -4.07 24.37 -1.34
N VAL A 116 -4.59 23.16 -1.19
CA VAL A 116 -5.84 22.94 -0.44
C VAL A 116 -5.60 23.28 1.04
N SER A 117 -6.58 23.92 1.68
CA SER A 117 -6.47 24.30 3.10
C SER A 117 -6.47 23.09 4.04
N ASP A 118 -7.13 22.00 3.62
CA ASP A 118 -7.50 20.88 4.48
C ASP A 118 -6.66 19.62 4.17
N THR A 119 -5.34 19.80 4.08
CA THR A 119 -4.38 18.72 3.80
C THR A 119 -4.33 17.68 4.91
N VAL A 120 -4.68 18.05 6.14
CA VAL A 120 -4.79 17.13 7.28
C VAL A 120 -6.00 16.21 7.10
N ASP A 121 -7.17 16.77 6.82
CA ASP A 121 -8.40 15.99 6.60
C ASP A 121 -8.25 15.05 5.40
N SER A 122 -7.64 15.53 4.32
CA SER A 122 -7.34 14.71 3.14
C SER A 122 -6.44 13.52 3.49
N ALA A 123 -5.42 13.73 4.33
CA ALA A 123 -4.54 12.65 4.78
C ALA A 123 -5.29 11.66 5.69
N LEU A 124 -6.18 12.14 6.56
CA LEU A 124 -7.03 11.28 7.38
C LEU A 124 -7.92 10.39 6.51
N GLU A 125 -8.58 10.95 5.49
CA GLU A 125 -9.44 10.18 4.59
C GLU A 125 -8.65 9.18 3.74
N LEU A 126 -7.48 9.58 3.22
CA LEU A 126 -6.67 8.74 2.35
C LEU A 126 -5.98 7.60 3.10
N PHE A 127 -5.50 7.85 4.32
CA PHE A 127 -4.70 6.90 5.10
C PHE A 127 -5.48 6.17 6.20
N SER A 128 -6.73 6.54 6.48
CA SER A 128 -7.60 5.74 7.37
C SER A 128 -8.22 4.57 6.62
N TYR A 129 -7.40 3.59 6.27
CA TYR A 129 -7.81 2.33 5.62
C TYR A 129 -7.35 1.10 6.40
N GLY A 130 -7.91 -0.06 6.07
CA GLY A 130 -7.49 -1.33 6.68
C GLY A 130 -7.70 -1.39 8.20
N GLY A 131 -8.68 -0.64 8.73
CA GLY A 131 -8.94 -0.55 10.16
C GLY A 131 -7.93 0.31 10.94
N VAL A 132 -7.06 1.04 10.24
CA VAL A 132 -6.20 2.08 10.83
C VAL A 132 -6.99 3.39 10.85
N MET A 133 -6.93 4.09 11.99
CA MET A 133 -7.43 5.45 12.14
C MET A 133 -6.23 6.32 12.45
N LEU A 134 -6.02 7.39 11.69
CA LEU A 134 -5.01 8.40 12.01
C LEU A 134 -5.60 9.47 12.93
N THR A 135 -4.72 10.09 13.70
CA THR A 135 -5.01 11.35 14.40
C THR A 135 -4.57 12.55 13.56
N ASP A 136 -5.02 13.75 13.91
CA ASP A 136 -4.58 14.98 13.25
C ASP A 136 -3.06 15.18 13.33
N ASP A 137 -2.44 14.77 14.44
CA ASP A 137 -0.98 14.82 14.62
C ASP A 137 -0.27 13.84 13.68
N ASP A 138 -0.81 12.63 13.53
CA ASP A 138 -0.27 11.64 12.59
C ASP A 138 -0.36 12.15 11.14
N ALA A 139 -1.50 12.73 10.76
CA ALA A 139 -1.71 13.31 9.44
C ALA A 139 -0.76 14.49 9.16
N ARG A 140 -0.52 15.37 10.14
CA ARG A 140 0.49 16.44 10.03
C ARG A 140 1.91 15.89 9.88
N HIS A 141 2.24 14.86 10.65
CA HIS A 141 3.55 14.23 10.59
C HIS A 141 3.75 13.55 9.23
N LEU A 142 2.73 12.88 8.72
CA LEU A 142 2.71 12.27 7.39
C LEU A 142 2.94 13.31 6.29
N ASN A 143 2.20 14.43 6.32
CA ASN A 143 2.39 15.51 5.35
C ASN A 143 3.83 16.05 5.36
N THR A 144 4.43 16.18 6.55
CA THR A 144 5.84 16.58 6.68
C THR A 144 6.78 15.54 6.09
N GLY A 145 6.54 14.25 6.36
CA GLY A 145 7.33 13.15 5.80
C GLY A 145 7.26 13.08 4.27
N LEU A 146 6.07 13.29 3.69
CA LEU A 146 5.86 13.33 2.24
C LEU A 146 6.53 14.54 1.59
N ARG A 147 6.46 15.72 2.23
CA ARG A 147 7.21 16.91 1.79
C ARG A 147 8.72 16.69 1.78
N ASN A 148 9.25 15.91 2.71
CA ASN A 148 10.70 15.64 2.75
C ASN A 148 11.16 14.54 1.78
N THR A 149 10.24 13.82 1.14
CA THR A 149 10.56 12.64 0.33
C THR A 149 9.99 12.72 -1.09
N LEU A 150 8.67 12.67 -1.23
CA LEU A 150 7.97 12.52 -2.51
C LEU A 150 7.58 13.84 -3.19
N CYS A 151 7.30 14.89 -2.41
CA CYS A 151 6.84 16.18 -2.94
C CYS A 151 7.46 17.38 -2.20
N PRO A 152 8.78 17.60 -2.32
CA PRO A 152 9.46 18.75 -1.73
C PRO A 152 8.90 20.07 -2.28
N GLU A 153 8.69 21.03 -1.37
CA GLU A 153 8.34 22.40 -1.78
C GLU A 153 9.54 23.04 -2.48
N ALA A 154 9.30 23.58 -3.68
CA ALA A 154 10.32 24.20 -4.53
C ALA A 154 10.71 25.61 -4.08
#